data_AF-Q39L94-F1
#
_entry.id   AF-Q39L94-F1
#
_cell.length_a   1.000
_cell.length_b   1.000
_cell.length_c   1.000
_cell.angle_alpha   90.00
_cell.angle_beta   90.00
_cell.angle_gamma   90.00
#
_symmetry.space_group_name_H-M   'P 1'
#
loop_
_entity.id
_entity.type
_entity.pdbx_description
1 polymer ?
#
loop_
_entity_poly.entity_id
_entity_poly.type
_entity_poly.pdbx_seq_one_letter_code
_entity_poly.pdbx_strand_id
1 'polypeptide(L)'
;MTDIASPNLPSRDFEVTSRFYAKLGFAETWRDDGWMILKRGNLLLEFFPHPELDPATSWFSCCFRLADVGTFFDDVLAAGIPEQATGWPRAHRPTREAWGGTVGALIDPDGSLIRLIQTED
;
A
#
# COMPACT_ATOMS: atom_id res chain seq x y z
N MET A 1 -9.36 8.30 -22.39
CA MET A 1 -8.69 7.98 -21.12
C MET A 1 -7.26 8.42 -21.25
N THR A 2 -6.71 9.04 -20.21
CA THR A 2 -5.27 9.34 -20.18
C THR A 2 -4.52 8.07 -19.82
N ASP A 3 -3.33 7.89 -20.37
CA ASP A 3 -2.47 6.76 -20.03
C ASP A 3 -2.05 6.84 -18.56
N ILE A 4 -2.03 5.69 -17.89
CA ILE A 4 -1.64 5.55 -16.48
C ILE A 4 -0.65 4.40 -16.32
N ALA A 5 0.19 4.48 -15.29
CA ALA A 5 1.02 3.36 -14.83
C ALA A 5 0.54 2.93 -13.44
N SER A 6 0.27 1.63 -13.29
CA SER A 6 -0.12 1.00 -12.02
C SER A 6 0.97 0.03 -11.56
N PRO A 7 1.22 -0.07 -10.24
CA PRO A 7 2.12 -1.09 -9.71
C PRO A 7 1.48 -2.47 -9.79
N ASN A 8 2.30 -3.49 -10.03
CA ASN A 8 1.94 -4.89 -9.82
C ASN A 8 2.67 -5.39 -8.57
N LEU A 9 1.91 -5.75 -7.53
CA LEU A 9 2.43 -6.21 -6.25
C LEU A 9 2.12 -7.71 -6.05
N PRO A 10 2.98 -8.47 -5.37
CA PRO A 10 2.70 -9.86 -5.08
C PRO A 10 1.62 -9.98 -4.00
N SER A 11 0.85 -11.05 -4.06
CA SER A 11 -0.03 -11.47 -2.97
C SER A 11 0.13 -12.97 -2.73
N ARG A 12 0.36 -13.38 -1.48
CA ARG A 12 0.37 -14.82 -1.14
C ARG A 12 -1.05 -15.40 -1.07
N ASP A 13 -2.01 -14.56 -0.70
CA ASP A 13 -3.42 -14.90 -0.56
C ASP A 13 -4.26 -13.64 -0.85
N PHE A 14 -5.02 -13.67 -1.94
CA PHE A 14 -5.85 -12.53 -2.37
C PHE A 14 -6.91 -12.14 -1.34
N GLU A 15 -7.45 -13.08 -0.58
CA GLU A 15 -8.45 -12.76 0.45
C GLU A 15 -7.82 -11.99 1.61
N VAL A 16 -6.61 -12.36 2.02
CA VAL A 16 -5.85 -11.63 3.05
C VAL A 16 -5.50 -10.23 2.56
N THR A 17 -4.99 -10.12 1.33
CA THR A 17 -4.64 -8.83 0.72
C THR A 17 -5.88 -7.93 0.58
N SER A 18 -6.97 -8.46 0.00
CA SER A 18 -8.22 -7.71 -0.19
C SER A 18 -8.77 -7.17 1.13
N ARG A 19 -8.90 -8.02 2.15
CA ARG A 19 -9.38 -7.60 3.47
C ARG A 19 -8.48 -6.59 4.15
N PHE A 20 -7.17 -6.65 3.93
CA PHE A 20 -6.24 -5.65 4.46
C PHE A 20 -6.47 -4.28 3.84
N TYR A 21 -6.49 -4.20 2.50
CA TYR A 21 -6.67 -2.95 1.78
C TYR A 21 -8.10 -2.40 1.90
N ALA A 22 -9.11 -3.26 2.09
CA ALA A 22 -10.48 -2.85 2.35
C ALA A 22 -10.62 -1.98 3.61
N LYS A 23 -9.82 -2.25 4.65
CA LYS A 23 -9.78 -1.40 5.86
C LYS A 23 -9.31 0.03 5.58
N LEU A 24 -8.55 0.21 4.50
CA LEU A 24 -8.02 1.51 4.05
C LEU A 24 -8.91 2.17 2.98
N GLY A 25 -10.11 1.62 2.74
CA GLY A 25 -11.08 2.15 1.79
C GLY A 25 -10.85 1.75 0.33
N PHE A 26 -9.99 0.75 0.07
CA PHE A 26 -9.91 0.15 -1.27
C PHE A 26 -11.06 -0.82 -1.51
N ALA A 27 -11.54 -0.91 -2.74
CA ALA A 27 -12.51 -1.90 -3.17
C ALA A 27 -11.92 -2.78 -4.28
N GLU A 28 -12.28 -4.07 -4.26
CA GLU A 28 -12.09 -4.95 -5.41
C GLU A 28 -12.91 -4.42 -6.58
N THR A 29 -12.23 -4.10 -7.68
CA THR A 29 -12.88 -3.69 -8.93
C THR A 29 -12.88 -4.81 -9.96
N TRP A 30 -11.97 -5.77 -9.81
CA TRP A 30 -11.89 -6.98 -10.60
C TRP A 30 -11.04 -8.02 -9.86
N ARG A 31 -11.36 -9.31 -10.02
CA ARG A 31 -10.62 -10.43 -9.45
C ARG A 31 -10.92 -11.73 -10.21
N ASP A 32 -9.89 -12.53 -10.46
CA ASP A 32 -9.97 -13.94 -10.80
C ASP A 32 -8.88 -14.74 -10.05
N ASP A 33 -8.61 -15.98 -10.48
CA ASP A 33 -7.60 -16.84 -9.83
C ASP A 33 -6.15 -16.36 -10.05
N GLY A 34 -5.90 -15.57 -11.09
CA GLY A 34 -4.57 -15.15 -11.52
C GLY A 34 -4.25 -13.68 -11.27
N TRP A 35 -5.25 -12.86 -10.95
CA TRP A 35 -5.05 -11.42 -10.80
C TRP A 35 -6.14 -10.76 -9.93
N MET A 36 -5.82 -9.64 -9.30
CA MET A 36 -6.78 -8.85 -8.52
C MET A 36 -6.48 -7.36 -8.65
N ILE A 37 -7.51 -6.52 -8.82
CA ILE A 37 -7.39 -5.08 -8.96
C ILE A 37 -8.14 -4.37 -7.84
N LEU A 38 -7.42 -3.61 -7.02
CA LEU A 38 -7.96 -2.82 -5.93
C LEU A 38 -7.89 -1.33 -6.23
N LYS A 39 -8.96 -0.59 -5.90
CA LYS A 39 -9.05 0.85 -6.16
C LYS A 39 -9.54 1.64 -4.95
N ARG A 40 -8.90 2.78 -4.67
CA ARG A 40 -9.36 3.82 -3.73
C ARG A 40 -9.25 5.18 -4.41
N GLY A 41 -10.38 5.78 -4.80
CA GLY A 41 -10.37 7.04 -5.56
C GLY A 41 -9.52 6.90 -6.83
N ASN A 42 -8.42 7.64 -6.92
CA ASN A 42 -7.48 7.57 -8.05
C ASN A 42 -6.30 6.62 -7.83
N LEU A 43 -6.14 6.02 -6.64
CA LEU A 43 -5.13 5.00 -6.38
C LEU A 43 -5.60 3.67 -6.95
N LEU A 44 -4.72 3.03 -7.74
CA LEU A 44 -4.94 1.74 -8.36
C LEU A 44 -3.77 0.82 -7.96
N LEU A 45 -4.11 -0.38 -7.49
CA LEU A 45 -3.17 -1.45 -7.22
C LEU A 45 -3.61 -2.69 -7.98
N GLU A 46 -2.65 -3.41 -8.53
CA GLU A 46 -2.89 -4.70 -9.16
C GLU A 46 -2.02 -5.75 -8.49
N PHE A 47 -2.58 -6.93 -8.27
CA PHE A 47 -1.93 -8.02 -7.55
C PHE A 47 -1.89 -9.27 -8.40
N PHE A 48 -0.75 -9.98 -8.34
CA PHE A 48 -0.56 -11.31 -8.91
C PHE A 48 -0.29 -12.34 -7.80
N PRO A 49 -0.68 -13.62 -7.98
CA PRO A 49 -0.43 -14.65 -6.99
C PRO A 49 1.06 -14.96 -6.90
N HIS A 50 1.59 -14.93 -5.68
CA HIS A 50 2.97 -15.33 -5.35
C HIS A 50 2.98 -16.10 -4.02
N PRO A 51 2.40 -17.32 -3.96
CA PRO A 51 2.18 -18.05 -2.72
C PRO A 51 3.46 -18.38 -1.94
N GLU A 52 4.59 -18.54 -2.63
CA GLU A 52 5.90 -18.89 -2.04
C GLU A 52 6.75 -17.67 -1.64
N LEU A 53 6.21 -16.45 -1.74
CA LEU A 53 6.94 -15.24 -1.37
C LEU A 53 7.41 -15.33 0.09
N ASP A 54 8.66 -14.94 0.34
CA ASP A 54 9.14 -14.63 1.68
C ASP A 54 9.08 -13.10 1.90
N PRO A 55 8.15 -12.59 2.73
CA PRO A 55 8.03 -11.16 3.00
C PRO A 55 9.31 -10.54 3.59
N ALA A 56 10.14 -11.34 4.29
CA ALA A 56 11.37 -10.85 4.91
C ALA A 56 12.45 -10.47 3.90
N THR A 57 12.36 -11.00 2.68
CA THR A 57 13.32 -10.80 1.59
C THR A 57 12.71 -10.08 0.39
N SER A 58 11.48 -9.56 0.53
CA SER A 58 10.77 -8.82 -0.52
C SER A 58 11.43 -7.48 -0.88
N TRP A 59 11.51 -7.19 -2.18
CA TRP A 59 11.94 -5.91 -2.73
C TRP A 59 10.79 -5.14 -3.41
N PHE A 60 9.58 -5.69 -3.39
CA PHE A 60 8.42 -5.08 -4.04
C PHE A 60 8.02 -3.79 -3.33
N SER A 61 7.80 -2.74 -4.11
CA SER A 61 7.36 -1.46 -3.57
C SER A 61 6.61 -0.62 -4.59
N CYS A 62 5.83 0.33 -4.09
CA CYS A 62 5.23 1.36 -4.91
C CYS A 62 5.16 2.69 -4.14
N CYS A 63 4.68 3.74 -4.80
CA CYS A 63 4.46 5.05 -4.19
C CYS A 63 2.99 5.43 -4.25
N PHE A 64 2.42 5.79 -3.10
CA PHE A 64 1.19 6.57 -3.04
C PHE A 64 1.57 8.03 -2.93
N ARG A 65 1.25 8.79 -3.97
CA ARG A 65 1.36 10.24 -3.98
C ARG A 65 0.01 10.81 -3.59
N LEU A 66 -0.05 11.45 -2.43
CA LEU A 66 -1.26 11.80 -1.73
C LEU A 66 -1.35 13.30 -1.54
N ALA A 67 -2.55 13.86 -1.76
CA ALA A 67 -2.84 15.27 -1.49
C ALA A 67 -2.76 15.60 0.02
N ASP A 68 -3.03 14.62 0.89
CA ASP A 68 -2.82 14.73 2.33
C ASP A 68 -2.33 13.39 2.88
N VAL A 69 -1.02 13.31 3.12
CA VAL A 69 -0.40 12.11 3.69
C VAL A 69 -0.75 11.91 5.17
N GLY A 70 -1.05 13.00 5.90
CA GLY A 70 -1.39 12.95 7.32
C GLY A 70 -2.75 12.29 7.52
N THR A 71 -3.77 12.77 6.80
CA THR A 71 -5.12 12.18 6.84
C THR A 71 -5.10 10.70 6.44
N PHE A 72 -4.37 10.34 5.38
CA PHE A 72 -4.23 8.92 5.00
C PHE A 72 -3.55 8.10 6.10
N PHE A 73 -2.53 8.65 6.77
CA PHE A 73 -1.84 7.93 7.85
C PHE A 73 -2.74 7.74 9.09
N ASP A 74 -3.57 8.71 9.41
CA ASP A 74 -4.56 8.57 10.49
C ASP A 74 -5.59 7.47 10.16
N ASP A 75 -6.03 7.36 8.90
CA ASP A 75 -6.86 6.22 8.45
C ASP A 75 -6.15 4.87 8.65
N VAL A 76 -4.83 4.80 8.38
CA VAL A 76 -4.02 3.59 8.58
C VAL A 76 -4.01 3.17 10.05
N LEU A 77 -3.83 4.12 10.97
CA LEU A 77 -3.87 3.84 12.40
C LEU A 77 -5.29 3.45 12.87
N ALA A 78 -6.32 4.14 12.39
CA ALA A 78 -7.71 3.85 12.70
C ALA A 78 -8.14 2.45 12.21
N ALA A 79 -7.56 1.97 11.10
CA ALA A 79 -7.71 0.61 10.59
C ALA A 79 -7.02 -0.48 11.45
N GLY A 80 -6.32 -0.08 12.51
CA GLY A 80 -5.62 -0.98 13.45
C GLY A 80 -4.27 -1.47 12.93
N ILE A 81 -3.66 -0.79 11.97
CA ILE A 81 -2.30 -1.12 11.51
C ILE A 81 -1.31 -0.40 12.45
N PRO A 82 -0.42 -1.13 13.12
CA PRO A 82 0.41 -0.55 14.16
C PRO A 82 1.55 0.31 13.59
N GLU A 83 1.84 1.42 14.26
CA GLU A 83 3.09 2.16 14.11
C GLU A 83 4.19 1.44 14.90
N GLN A 84 5.08 0.73 14.20
CA GLN A 84 6.15 -0.06 14.83
C GLN A 84 7.32 -0.27 13.89
N ALA A 85 8.48 -0.68 14.43
CA ALA A 85 9.71 -0.82 13.66
C ALA A 85 9.83 -2.16 12.91
N THR A 86 9.30 -3.25 13.47
CA THR A 86 9.52 -4.63 13.00
C THR A 86 8.20 -5.35 12.70
N GLY A 87 8.26 -6.47 11.97
CA GLY A 87 7.08 -7.25 11.60
C GLY A 87 6.22 -6.61 10.50
N TRP A 88 5.18 -7.30 10.06
CA TRP A 88 4.24 -6.80 9.06
C TRP A 88 2.83 -7.36 9.30
N PRO A 89 1.77 -6.62 8.95
CA PRO A 89 1.80 -5.25 8.43
C PRO A 89 2.24 -4.23 9.49
N ARG A 90 2.84 -3.13 9.05
CA ARG A 90 3.26 -2.02 9.94
C ARG A 90 3.26 -0.69 9.20
N ALA A 91 3.21 0.39 9.96
CA ALA A 91 3.28 1.75 9.43
C ALA A 91 4.43 2.55 10.06
N HIS A 92 4.96 3.51 9.31
CA HIS A 92 5.98 4.47 9.75
C HIS A 92 5.45 5.87 9.48
N ARG A 93 5.38 6.68 10.53
CA ARG A 93 4.79 8.01 10.49
C ARG A 93 5.47 8.90 9.44
N PRO A 94 4.70 9.65 8.64
CA PRO A 94 5.26 10.59 7.70
C PRO A 94 6.11 11.65 8.42
N THR A 95 7.37 11.79 8.00
CA THR A 95 8.29 12.80 8.50
C THR A 95 8.78 13.67 7.38
N ARG A 96 9.12 14.93 7.71
CA ARG A 96 9.77 15.83 6.76
C ARG A 96 11.23 15.41 6.59
N GLU A 97 11.59 15.10 5.36
CA GLU A 97 12.92 14.65 4.97
C GLU A 97 13.86 15.82 4.68
N ALA A 98 15.17 15.57 4.70
CA ALA A 98 16.19 16.60 4.45
C ALA A 98 16.09 17.26 3.07
N TRP A 99 15.55 16.54 2.07
CA TRP A 99 15.31 17.05 0.72
C TRP A 99 14.01 17.88 0.60
N GLY A 100 13.25 18.02 1.69
CA GLY A 100 12.16 19.00 1.81
C GLY A 100 10.75 18.42 1.85
N GLY A 101 10.51 17.24 1.27
CA GLY A 101 9.18 16.63 1.25
C GLY A 101 8.87 15.75 2.46
N THR A 102 7.61 15.37 2.59
CA THR A 102 7.09 14.56 3.69
C THR A 102 6.79 13.15 3.23
N VAL A 103 7.42 12.16 3.86
CA VAL A 103 7.29 10.75 3.48
C VAL A 103 7.11 9.86 4.71
N GLY A 104 6.15 8.95 4.62
CA GLY A 104 5.97 7.83 5.54
C GLY A 104 5.99 6.50 4.79
N ALA A 105 5.68 5.42 5.50
CA ALA A 105 5.60 4.10 4.89
C ALA A 105 4.44 3.28 5.44
N LEU A 106 3.87 2.46 4.57
CA LEU A 106 3.02 1.34 4.92
C LEU A 106 3.68 0.07 4.40
N ILE A 107 3.79 -0.95 5.23
CA ILE A 107 4.19 -2.29 4.83
C ILE A 107 2.97 -3.18 4.96
N ASP A 108 2.58 -3.82 3.86
CA ASP A 108 1.42 -4.71 3.80
C ASP A 108 1.73 -6.10 4.39
N PRO A 109 0.75 -7.03 4.49
CA PRO A 109 0.96 -8.37 5.03
C PRO A 109 1.99 -9.23 4.27
N ASP A 110 2.34 -8.87 3.04
CA ASP A 110 3.27 -9.60 2.17
C ASP A 110 4.64 -8.93 2.06
N GLY A 111 4.87 -7.91 2.90
CA GLY A 111 6.16 -7.22 2.98
C GLY A 111 6.38 -6.21 1.86
N SER A 112 5.37 -5.92 1.04
CA SER A 112 5.46 -4.87 0.03
C SER A 112 5.56 -3.52 0.72
N LEU A 113 6.51 -2.68 0.28
CA LEU A 113 6.68 -1.32 0.78
C LEU A 113 5.86 -0.32 -0.03
N ILE A 114 4.91 0.34 0.61
CA ILE A 114 4.15 1.43 0.03
C ILE A 114 4.68 2.73 0.62
N ARG A 115 5.38 3.54 -0.19
CA ARG A 115 5.86 4.86 0.22
C ARG A 115 4.69 5.84 0.20
N LEU A 116 4.39 6.44 1.34
CA LEU A 116 3.32 7.43 1.48
C LEU A 116 3.95 8.82 1.33
N ILE A 117 3.69 9.49 0.21
CA ILE A 117 4.40 10.72 -0.18
C ILE A 117 3.39 11.85 -0.31
N GLN A 118 3.61 12.95 0.41
CA GLN A 118 2.87 14.19 0.22
C GLN A 118 3.17 14.75 -1.18
N THR A 119 2.15 15.04 -1.99
CA THR A 119 2.33 15.85 -3.20
C THR A 119 2.49 17.32 -2.83
N GLU A 120 3.35 18.01 -3.55
CA GLU A 120 3.38 19.47 -3.55
C GLU A 120 2.12 19.98 -4.28
N ASP A 121 1.54 21.08 -3.79
CA ASP A 121 0.42 21.77 -4.43
C ASP A 121 0.81 22.37 -5.80
#